data_AF-A0A7C1NRK1-F1
#
_entry.id   AF-A0A7C1NRK1-F1
#
_cell.length_a   1.000
_cell.length_b   1.000
_cell.length_c   1.000
_cell.angle_alpha   90.00
_cell.angle_beta   90.00
_cell.angle_gamma   90.00
#
_symmetry.space_group_name_H-M   'P 1'
#
loop_
_entity.id
_entity.type
_entity.pdbx_description
1 polymer ?
#
loop_
_entity_poly.entity_id
_entity_poly.type
_entity_poly.pdbx_seq_one_letter_code
_entity_poly.pdbx_strand_id
1 'polypeptide(L)' 'MFSRSSTFGRCAAILAVAALMPVTVADAASRDKRFFESVAGSWKGPGEIVAGKYKGTKFTCNLIGLPAECKETGLKLDGT' A
#
# COMPACT_ATOMS: atom_id res chain seq x y z
N MET A 1 -40.37 -7.98 39.88
CA MET A 1 -40.46 -7.67 38.43
C MET A 1 -39.27 -6.78 38.08
N PHE A 2 -38.25 -7.32 37.41
CA PHE A 2 -37.08 -6.54 37.00
C PHE A 2 -37.45 -5.65 35.81
N SER A 3 -37.21 -4.36 35.97
CA SER A 3 -37.57 -3.29 35.03
C SER A 3 -36.81 -3.45 33.70
N ARG A 4 -37.56 -3.82 32.64
CA ARG A 4 -37.07 -4.09 31.28
C ARG A 4 -36.86 -2.82 30.44
N SER A 5 -37.01 -1.63 31.03
CA SER A 5 -36.95 -0.33 30.33
C SER A 5 -35.55 0.31 30.29
N SER A 6 -34.58 -0.18 31.07
CA SER A 6 -33.26 0.47 31.20
C SER A 6 -32.26 0.16 30.09
N THR A 7 -32.51 -0.84 29.23
CA THR A 7 -31.56 -1.27 28.19
C THR A 7 -31.70 -0.51 26.87
N PHE A 8 -32.87 0.05 26.56
CA PHE A 8 -33.10 0.75 25.29
C PHE A 8 -32.37 2.11 25.21
N GLY A 9 -32.30 2.86 26.31
CA GLY A 9 -31.66 4.19 26.31
C GLY A 9 -30.14 4.16 26.10
N ARG A 10 -29.47 3.07 26.52
CA ARG A 10 -28.00 2.95 26.40
C ARG A 10 -27.55 2.57 24.99
N CYS A 11 -28.36 1.82 24.24
CA CYS A 11 -28.07 1.49 22.83
C CYS A 11 -28.21 2.70 21.90
N ALA A 12 -29.17 3.60 22.16
CA ALA A 12 -29.38 4.79 21.35
C ALA A 12 -28.21 5.79 21.43
N ALA A 13 -27.58 5.93 22.61
CA ALA A 13 -26.46 6.84 22.81
C ALA A 13 -25.17 6.40 22.07
N ILE A 14 -24.94 5.10 21.89
CA ILE A 14 -23.74 4.56 21.23
C ILE A 14 -23.82 4.76 19.71
N LEU A 15 -25.02 4.67 19.12
CA LEU A 15 -25.23 4.89 17.69
C LEU A 15 -25.04 6.36 17.28
N ALA A 16 -25.40 7.30 18.14
CA ALA A 16 -25.24 8.74 17.87
C ALA A 16 -23.77 9.18 17.80
N VAL A 17 -22.87 8.54 18.55
CA VAL A 17 -21.43 8.86 18.56
C VAL A 17 -20.72 8.35 17.30
N ALA A 18 -21.15 7.21 16.75
CA ALA A 18 -20.56 6.64 15.54
C ALA A 18 -20.81 7.50 14.27
N ALA A 19 -21.90 8.27 14.23
CA ALA A 19 -22.25 9.13 13.10
C ALA A 19 -21.39 10.41 12.98
N LEU A 20 -20.67 10.77 14.05
CA LEU A 20 -19.79 11.96 14.07
C LEU A 20 -18.32 11.61 13.77
N MET A 21 -17.99 10.32 13.63
CA MET A 21 -16.63 9.94 13.26
C MET A 21 -16.43 10.14 11.75
N PRO A 22 -15.36 10.84 11.32
CA PRO A 22 -15.04 10.96 9.91
C PRO A 22 -14.82 9.55 9.35
N VAL A 23 -15.69 9.14 8.43
CA VAL A 23 -15.52 7.90 7.67
C VAL A 23 -14.37 8.12 6.71
N THR A 24 -13.15 7.77 7.12
CA THR A 24 -12.01 7.73 6.21
C THR A 24 -12.23 6.55 5.27
N VAL A 25 -12.75 6.82 4.07
CA VAL A 25 -12.81 5.81 3.01
C VAL A 25 -11.38 5.34 2.76
N ALA A 26 -11.11 4.07 3.06
CA ALA A 26 -9.80 3.48 2.88
C ALA A 26 -9.54 3.24 1.38
N ASP A 27 -9.08 4.28 0.69
CA ASP A 27 -8.72 4.22 -0.73
C ASP A 27 -7.24 3.85 -0.90
N ALA A 28 -6.90 2.59 -0.59
CA ALA A 28 -5.54 2.07 -0.71
C ALA A 28 -5.10 1.99 -2.18
N ALA A 29 -5.99 1.51 -3.06
CA ALA A 29 -5.71 1.36 -4.49
C ALA A 29 -5.31 2.68 -5.17
N SER A 30 -5.94 3.81 -4.82
CA SER A 30 -5.58 5.10 -5.43
C SER A 30 -4.28 5.69 -4.89
N ARG A 31 -3.87 5.35 -3.66
CA ARG A 31 -2.56 5.77 -3.11
C ARG A 31 -1.43 4.95 -3.73
N ASP A 32 -1.60 3.64 -3.80
CA ASP A 32 -0.58 2.75 -4.35
C ASP A 32 -0.33 3.04 -5.83
N LYS A 33 -1.39 3.28 -6.62
CA LYS A 33 -1.27 3.71 -8.02
C LYS A 33 -0.41 4.96 -8.18
N ARG A 34 -0.68 6.01 -7.39
CA ARG A 34 0.09 7.27 -7.43
C ARG A 34 1.54 7.06 -7.03
N PHE A 35 1.78 6.21 -6.02
CA PHE A 35 3.14 5.86 -5.61
C PHE A 35 3.91 5.17 -6.74
N PHE A 36 3.35 4.11 -7.34
CA PHE A 36 4.02 3.37 -8.41
C PHE A 36 4.22 4.21 -9.69
N GLU A 37 3.27 5.10 -10.01
CA GLU A 37 3.46 6.10 -11.07
C GLU A 37 4.62 7.06 -10.74
N SER A 38 4.75 7.49 -9.49
CA SER A 38 5.81 8.44 -9.08
C SER A 38 7.22 7.84 -9.09
N VAL A 39 7.36 6.52 -9.00
CA VAL A 39 8.65 5.82 -8.98
C VAL A 39 8.96 5.08 -10.29
N ALA A 40 8.08 5.16 -11.29
CA ALA A 40 8.33 4.60 -12.62
C ALA A 40 9.47 5.34 -13.35
N GLY A 41 10.09 4.67 -14.33
CA GLY A 41 11.19 5.23 -15.13
C GLY A 41 12.50 4.47 -14.99
N SER A 42 13.62 5.11 -15.33
CA SER A 42 14.94 4.46 -15.37
C SER A 42 15.72 4.65 -14.06
N TRP A 43 16.23 3.55 -13.53
CA TRP A 43 16.98 3.48 -12.28
C TRP A 43 18.39 3.01 -12.57
N LYS A 44 19.39 3.67 -11.97
CA LYS A 44 20.79 3.29 -12.10
C LYS A 44 21.46 3.33 -10.74
N GLY A 45 22.20 2.28 -10.39
CA GLY A 45 22.87 2.23 -9.10
C GLY A 45 23.93 1.15 -8.98
N PRO A 46 24.76 1.21 -7.93
CA PRO A 46 25.72 0.16 -7.61
C PRO A 46 25.00 -1.10 -7.12
N GLY A 47 25.45 -2.25 -7.60
CA GLY A 47 25.02 -3.58 -7.15
C GLY A 47 26.22 -4.40 -6.67
N GLU A 48 25.95 -5.37 -5.82
CA GLU A 48 26.95 -6.34 -5.36
C GLU A 48 26.32 -7.74 -5.29
N ILE A 49 27.04 -8.74 -5.79
CA ILE A 49 26.61 -10.13 -5.68
C ILE A 49 26.85 -10.59 -4.24
N VAL A 50 25.79 -10.92 -3.50
CA VAL A 50 25.88 -11.26 -2.07
C VAL A 50 26.07 -12.77 -1.78
N ALA A 51 25.87 -13.63 -2.79
CA ALA A 51 25.91 -15.07 -2.63
C ALA A 51 26.45 -15.80 -3.88
N GLY A 52 26.93 -17.04 -3.68
CA GLY A 52 27.43 -17.92 -4.75
C GLY A 52 28.90 -17.66 -5.14
N LYS A 53 29.32 -18.28 -6.25
CA LYS A 53 30.71 -18.23 -6.76
C LYS A 53 31.24 -16.81 -6.98
N TYR A 54 30.36 -15.88 -7.34
CA TYR A 54 30.71 -14.50 -7.68
C TYR A 54 30.48 -13.51 -6.52
N LYS A 55 30.32 -14.00 -5.29
CA LYS A 55 30.11 -13.15 -4.11
C LYS A 55 31.18 -12.06 -3.98
N GLY A 56 30.75 -10.83 -3.68
CA GLY A 56 31.61 -9.65 -3.54
C GLY A 56 31.85 -8.91 -4.86
N THR A 57 31.41 -9.45 -6.00
CA THR A 57 31.55 -8.76 -7.29
C THR A 57 30.62 -7.55 -7.33
N LYS A 58 31.20 -6.37 -7.57
CA LYS A 58 30.45 -5.12 -7.73
C LYS A 58 30.13 -4.89 -9.21
N PHE A 59 28.94 -4.36 -9.48
CA PHE A 59 28.47 -4.04 -10.83
C PHE A 59 27.60 -2.79 -10.79
N THR A 60 27.26 -2.25 -11.97
CA THR A 60 26.25 -1.20 -12.10
C THR A 60 24.96 -1.83 -12.60
N CYS A 61 23.89 -1.67 -11.85
CA CYS A 61 22.56 -2.10 -12.23
C CYS A 61 21.85 -0.96 -12.97
N ASN A 62 21.24 -1.28 -14.11
CA ASN A 62 20.33 -0.39 -14.83
C ASN A 62 18.98 -1.11 -14.92
N LEU A 63 17.92 -0.49 -14.41
CA LEU A 63 16.56 -1.04 -14.42
C LEU A 63 15.62 -0.05 -15.07
N ILE A 64 14.61 -0.55 -15.76
CA ILE A 64 13.51 0.22 -16.33
C ILE A 64 12.23 -0.23 -15.63
N GLY A 65 11.64 0.68 -14.87
CA GLY A 65 10.35 0.52 -14.24
C GLY A 65 9.22 0.92 -15.18
N LEU A 66 8.54 -0.07 -15.74
CA LEU A 66 7.36 0.12 -16.59
C LEU A 66 6.10 0.12 -15.71
N PRO A 67 5.19 1.11 -15.85
CA PRO A 67 3.92 1.11 -15.13
C PRO A 67 3.15 -0.18 -15.40
N ALA A 68 2.48 -0.71 -14.37
CA ALA A 68 1.66 -1.90 -14.54
C ALA A 68 0.54 -1.66 -15.57
N GLU A 69 0.33 -2.63 -16.46
CA GLU A 69 -0.75 -2.60 -17.43
C GLU A 69 -2.08 -2.99 -16.76
N CYS A 70 -3.18 -2.33 -17.17
CA CYS A 70 -4.55 -2.63 -16.73
C CYS A 70 -4.81 -2.41 -15.21
N LYS A 71 -5.48 -3.36 -14.54
CA LYS A 71 -5.98 -3.24 -13.16
C LYS A 71 -4.95 -3.63 -12.09
N GLU A 72 -3.75 -4.02 -12.50
CA GLU A 72 -2.71 -4.45 -11.58
C GLU A 72 -2.08 -3.24 -10.87
N THR A 73 -1.84 -3.38 -9.58
CA THR A 73 -1.14 -2.36 -8.79
C THR A 73 0.33 -2.74 -8.72
N GLY A 74 1.22 -1.88 -9.21
CA GLY A 74 2.66 -2.12 -9.15
C GLY A 74 3.46 -1.53 -10.30
N LEU A 75 4.68 -2.05 -10.44
CA LEU A 75 5.65 -1.68 -11.46
C LEU A 75 6.31 -2.97 -11.99
N LYS A 76 6.42 -3.10 -13.31
CA LYS A 76 7.23 -4.15 -13.92
C LYS A 76 8.66 -3.66 -14.05
N LEU A 77 9.60 -4.39 -13.46
CA LEU A 77 11.03 -4.10 -13.60
C LEU A 77 11.59 -4.91 -14.76
N ASP A 78 12.17 -4.20 -15.72
CA ASP A 78 12.93 -4.75 -16.83
C ASP A 78 14.40 -4.29 -16.73
N GLY A 79 15.33 -4.96 -17.41
CA GLY A 79 16.75 -4.64 -17.37
C GLY A 79 17.51 -5.16 -18.58
N THR A 80 18.69 -4.59 -18.83
CA THR A 80 19.66 -5.03 -19.86
C THR A 80 20.96 -5.48 -19.23
#